data_AF-A0A356BHS1-F1
#
_entry.id   AF-A0A356BHS1-F1
#
_cell.length_a   1.000
_cell.length_b   1.000
_cell.length_c   1.000
_cell.angle_alpha   90.00
_cell.angle_beta   90.00
_cell.angle_gamma   90.00
#
_symmetry.space_group_name_H-M   'P 1'
#
loop_
_entity.id
_entity.type
_entity.pdbx_description
1 polymer ?
#
loop_
_entity_poly.entity_id
_entity_poly.type
_entity_poly.pdbx_seq_one_letter_code
_entity_poly.pdbx_strand_id
1 'polypeptide(L)'
;MAIFALGINHKTAPVALREQVAFAPEQLPEALRELTTLTSISDAVILSTCNRTELYFNGTATQAEQVIAWLAQFHALDGTELQPHLYLHQDNAAAEHLMQVASG
;
A
#
# COMPACT_ATOMS: atom_id res chain seq x y z
N MET A 1 -16.23 -8.97 0.51
CA MET A 1 -14.75 -9.04 0.51
C MET A 1 -14.30 -8.81 -0.92
N ALA A 2 -13.26 -8.01 -1.09
CA ALA A 2 -12.75 -7.55 -2.37
C ALA A 2 -11.22 -7.52 -2.33
N ILE A 3 -10.58 -7.65 -3.49
CA ILE A 3 -9.14 -7.44 -3.61
C ILE A 3 -8.89 -5.94 -3.77
N PHE A 4 -7.98 -5.40 -2.96
CA PHE A 4 -7.56 -4.01 -3.04
C PHE A 4 -6.11 -3.92 -3.52
N ALA A 5 -5.83 -2.89 -4.31
CA ALA A 5 -4.48 -2.40 -4.56
C ALA A 5 -4.41 -0.96 -4.07
N LEU A 6 -3.80 -0.78 -2.89
CA LEU A 6 -3.50 0.53 -2.33
C LEU A 6 -2.07 0.88 -2.72
N GLY A 7 -1.81 2.08 -3.21
CA GLY A 7 -0.44 2.43 -3.50
C GLY A 7 -0.16 3.91 -3.69
N ILE A 8 1.12 4.18 -3.83
CA ILE A 8 1.71 5.48 -4.13
C ILE A 8 2.78 5.27 -5.19
N ASN A 9 2.78 6.10 -6.22
CA ASN A 9 3.72 5.96 -7.34
C ASN A 9 4.21 7.32 -7.85
N HIS A 10 5.16 7.29 -8.79
CA HIS A 10 5.77 8.49 -9.37
C HIS A 10 4.79 9.43 -10.10
N LYS A 11 3.58 8.97 -10.47
CA LYS A 11 2.55 9.83 -11.08
C LYS A 11 1.76 10.59 -10.02
N THR A 12 1.57 10.00 -8.85
CA THR A 12 0.76 10.59 -7.78
C THR A 12 1.57 11.35 -6.75
N ALA A 13 2.87 11.06 -6.59
CA ALA A 13 3.69 11.60 -5.51
C ALA A 13 5.11 12.05 -5.93
N PRO A 14 5.64 13.12 -5.31
CA PRO A 14 7.03 13.52 -5.48
C PRO A 14 7.98 12.47 -4.91
N VAL A 15 9.23 12.45 -5.40
CA VAL A 15 10.25 11.47 -4.97
C VAL A 15 10.48 11.46 -3.46
N ALA A 16 10.53 12.63 -2.81
CA ALA A 16 10.75 12.75 -1.37
C ALA A 16 9.69 12.01 -0.55
N LEU A 17 8.41 12.08 -0.95
CA LEU A 17 7.34 11.35 -0.28
C LEU A 17 7.42 9.85 -0.55
N ARG A 18 7.78 9.46 -1.79
CA ARG A 18 7.94 8.04 -2.15
C ARG A 18 9.07 7.35 -1.41
N GLU A 19 10.17 8.06 -1.15
CA GLU A 19 11.30 7.54 -0.38
C GLU A 19 10.92 7.31 1.09
N GLN A 20 10.05 8.15 1.66
CA GLN A 20 9.58 7.99 3.05
C GLN A 20 8.70 6.76 3.25
N VAL A 21 7.93 6.37 2.23
CA VAL A 21 7.03 5.20 2.23
C VAL A 21 7.64 3.97 1.56
N ALA A 22 8.93 3.99 1.27
CA ALA A 22 9.63 2.81 0.76
C ALA A 22 9.94 1.84 1.90
N PHE A 23 9.78 0.54 1.66
CA PHE A 23 10.16 -0.51 2.60
C PHE A 23 11.56 -1.02 2.25
N ALA A 24 12.48 -0.99 3.21
CA ALA A 24 13.74 -1.70 3.07
C ALA A 24 13.47 -3.23 3.10
N PRO A 25 14.25 -4.05 2.37
CA PRO A 25 14.04 -5.49 2.32
C PRO A 25 13.98 -6.17 3.70
N GLU A 26 14.75 -5.65 4.67
CA GLU A 26 14.83 -6.18 6.03
C GLU A 26 13.58 -5.86 6.85
N GLN A 27 12.84 -4.82 6.48
CA GLN A 27 11.60 -4.39 7.15
C GLN A 27 10.37 -5.16 6.67
N LEU A 28 10.41 -5.73 5.45
CA LEU A 28 9.24 -6.38 4.83
C LEU A 28 8.60 -7.48 5.69
N PRO A 29 9.35 -8.40 6.33
CA PRO A 29 8.72 -9.44 7.16
C PRO A 29 7.98 -8.87 8.36
N GLU A 30 8.55 -7.85 9.02
CA GLU A 30 7.92 -7.20 10.16
C GLU A 30 6.72 -6.36 9.73
N ALA A 31 6.85 -5.59 8.65
CA ALA A 31 5.78 -4.79 8.07
C ALA A 31 4.56 -5.65 7.72
N LEU A 32 4.77 -6.79 7.03
CA LEU A 32 3.68 -7.69 6.65
C LEU A 32 3.00 -8.31 7.88
N ARG A 33 3.77 -8.70 8.89
CA ARG A 33 3.23 -9.19 10.16
C ARG A 33 2.42 -8.11 10.87
N GLU A 34 2.94 -6.89 10.96
CA GLU A 34 2.26 -5.79 11.63
C GLU A 34 0.95 -5.42 10.92
N LEU A 35 1.01 -5.23 9.59
CA LEU A 35 -0.15 -4.99 8.73
C LEU A 35 -1.27 -5.98 9.01
N THR A 36 -0.98 -7.29 8.90
CA THR A 36 -1.99 -8.35 9.08
C THR A 36 -2.55 -8.38 10.50
N THR A 37 -1.71 -8.14 11.52
CA THR A 37 -2.17 -8.13 12.92
C THR A 37 -2.99 -6.90 13.31
N LEU A 38 -2.62 -5.70 12.84
CA LEU A 38 -3.26 -4.45 13.27
C LEU A 38 -4.51 -4.11 12.46
N THR A 39 -4.60 -4.58 11.22
CA THR A 39 -5.73 -4.28 10.32
C THR A 39 -6.65 -5.49 10.08
N SER A 40 -6.38 -6.61 10.77
CA SER A 40 -7.19 -7.84 10.73
C SER A 40 -7.38 -8.41 9.32
N ILE A 41 -6.43 -8.19 8.41
CA ILE A 41 -6.41 -8.80 7.08
C ILE A 41 -5.65 -10.11 7.12
N SER A 42 -6.18 -11.13 6.45
CA SER A 42 -5.59 -12.46 6.42
C SER A 42 -4.47 -12.58 5.40
N ASP A 43 -4.67 -12.00 4.21
CA ASP A 43 -3.76 -12.13 3.07
C ASP A 43 -3.37 -10.75 2.57
N ALA A 44 -2.07 -10.47 2.57
CA ALA A 44 -1.51 -9.23 2.06
C ALA A 44 -0.15 -9.45 1.39
N VAL A 45 0.19 -8.56 0.45
CA VAL A 45 1.47 -8.51 -0.26
C VAL A 45 1.94 -7.06 -0.28
N ILE A 46 3.22 -6.85 0.02
CA ILE A 46 3.89 -5.55 -0.07
C ILE A 46 4.82 -5.57 -1.29
N LEU A 47 4.60 -4.65 -2.23
CA LEU A 47 5.47 -4.40 -3.37
C LEU A 47 6.12 -3.03 -3.21
N SER A 48 7.40 -3.00 -2.82
CA SER A 48 8.15 -1.75 -2.71
C SER A 48 9.34 -1.76 -3.66
N THR A 49 9.44 -0.71 -4.48
CA THR A 49 10.50 -0.50 -5.47
C THR A 49 10.88 0.99 -5.48
N CYS A 50 11.87 1.38 -6.28
CA CYS A 50 12.24 2.78 -6.44
C CYS A 50 11.13 3.68 -7.00
N ASN A 51 10.12 3.13 -7.68
CA ASN A 51 9.08 3.91 -8.38
C ASN A 51 7.70 3.86 -7.74
N ARG A 52 7.48 2.91 -6.81
CA ARG A 52 6.17 2.63 -6.22
C ARG A 52 6.31 1.88 -4.90
N THR A 53 5.38 2.16 -3.99
CA THR A 53 5.04 1.28 -2.86
C THR A 53 3.57 0.93 -3.00
N GLU A 54 3.26 -0.35 -3.03
CA GLU A 54 1.92 -0.89 -3.23
C GLU A 54 1.63 -2.01 -2.24
N LEU A 55 0.40 -2.03 -1.73
CA LEU A 55 -0.16 -2.99 -0.79
C LEU A 55 -1.34 -3.66 -1.47
N TYR A 56 -1.22 -4.97 -1.68
CA TYR A 56 -2.29 -5.80 -2.23
C TYR A 56 -2.87 -6.65 -1.11
N PHE A 57 -4.18 -6.61 -0.91
CA PHE A 57 -4.81 -7.35 0.18
C PHE A 57 -6.27 -7.66 -0.10
N ASN A 58 -6.81 -8.70 0.55
CA ASN A 58 -8.23 -9.06 0.47
C ASN A 58 -8.97 -8.55 1.72
N GLY A 59 -9.94 -7.67 1.57
CA GLY A 59 -10.63 -7.08 2.72
C GLY A 59 -11.97 -6.43 2.43
N THR A 60 -12.34 -5.52 3.31
CA THR A 60 -13.51 -4.62 3.22
C THR A 60 -13.06 -3.18 3.07
N ALA A 61 -13.96 -2.27 2.71
CA ALA A 61 -13.63 -0.84 2.63
C ALA A 61 -13.11 -0.28 3.97
N THR A 62 -13.70 -0.69 5.10
CA THR A 62 -13.24 -0.30 6.44
C THR A 62 -11.82 -0.81 6.71
N GLN A 63 -11.48 -2.01 6.28
CA GLN A 63 -10.10 -2.51 6.41
C GLN A 63 -9.14 -1.74 5.49
N ALA A 64 -9.56 -1.34 4.30
CA ALA A 64 -8.72 -0.50 3.44
C ALA A 64 -8.38 0.85 4.11
N GLU A 65 -9.33 1.47 4.80
CA GLU A 65 -9.06 2.67 5.62
C GLU A 65 -8.07 2.39 6.75
N GLN A 66 -8.18 1.23 7.41
CA GLN A 66 -7.22 0.81 8.44
C GLN A 66 -5.82 0.59 7.86
N VAL A 67 -5.70 0.05 6.65
CA VAL A 67 -4.41 -0.10 5.95
C VAL A 67 -3.79 1.25 5.62
N ILE A 68 -4.60 2.23 5.18
CA ILE A 68 -4.12 3.59 4.92
C ILE A 68 -3.56 4.23 6.20
N ALA A 69 -4.31 4.11 7.31
CA ALA A 69 -3.88 4.62 8.60
C ALA A 69 -2.60 3.91 9.08
N TRP A 70 -2.53 2.58 8.93
CA TRP A 70 -1.36 1.80 9.27
C TRP A 70 -0.13 2.19 8.45
N LEU A 71 -0.27 2.39 7.13
CA LEU A 71 0.84 2.79 6.28
C LEU A 71 1.45 4.13 6.73
N ALA A 72 0.60 5.11 7.05
CA ALA A 72 1.06 6.39 7.59
C ALA A 72 1.78 6.19 8.94
N GLN A 73 1.20 5.39 9.84
CA GLN A 73 1.78 5.12 11.16
C GLN A 73 3.13 4.39 11.07
N PHE A 74 3.24 3.36 10.22
CA PHE A 74 4.45 2.55 10.06
C PHE A 74 5.64 3.40 9.60
N HIS A 75 5.40 4.35 8.70
CA HIS A 75 6.42 5.28 8.19
C HIS A 75 6.54 6.57 9.01
N ALA A 76 5.82 6.69 10.13
CA ALA A 76 5.78 7.89 10.98
C ALA A 76 5.43 9.17 10.21
N LEU A 77 4.47 9.08 9.29
CA LEU A 77 3.96 10.17 8.47
C LEU A 77 2.59 10.67 8.96
N ASP A 78 2.28 11.93 8.65
CA ASP A 78 0.94 12.45 8.82
C ASP A 78 0.03 11.86 7.72
N GLY A 79 -1.06 11.21 8.12
CA GLY A 79 -2.04 10.63 7.19
C GLY A 79 -2.67 11.68 6.26
N THR A 80 -2.73 12.94 6.67
CA THR A 80 -3.24 14.05 5.85
C THR A 80 -2.27 14.46 4.74
N GLU A 81 -0.97 14.26 4.92
CA GLU A 81 0.03 14.45 3.89
C GLU A 81 0.03 13.29 2.89
N LEU A 82 -0.21 12.07 3.37
CA LEU A 82 -0.15 10.86 2.54
C LEU A 82 -1.40 10.66 1.67
N GLN A 83 -2.60 10.87 2.23
CA GLN A 83 -3.88 10.56 1.56
C GLN A 83 -4.04 11.15 0.15
N PRO A 84 -3.71 12.42 -0.13
CA PRO A 84 -3.89 13.01 -1.46
C PRO A 84 -3.08 12.33 -2.56
N HIS A 85 -2.04 11.58 -2.18
CA HIS A 85 -1.13 10.91 -3.10
C HIS A 85 -1.38 9.40 -3.23
N LEU A 86 -2.27 8.85 -2.40
CA LEU A 86 -2.67 7.45 -2.46
C LEU A 86 -3.71 7.24 -3.55
N TYR A 87 -3.60 6.11 -4.23
CA TYR A 87 -4.70 5.56 -5.03
C TYR A 87 -5.13 4.23 -4.44
N LEU A 88 -6.42 3.92 -4.59
CA LEU A 88 -7.02 2.67 -4.15
C LEU A 88 -7.83 2.09 -5.32
N HIS A 89 -7.40 0.94 -5.82
CA HIS A 89 -8.16 0.15 -6.78
C HIS A 89 -8.84 -1.03 -6.08
N GLN A 90 -10.01 -1.41 -6.58
CA GLN A 90 -10.83 -2.49 -6.03
C GLN A 90 -11.19 -3.51 -7.11
N ASP A 91 -11.20 -4.80 -6.75
CA ASP A 91 -11.61 -5.94 -7.55
C ASP A 91 -10.89 -5.97 -8.92
N ASN A 92 -11.64 -5.92 -10.02
CA ASN A 92 -11.06 -5.99 -11.36
C ASN A 92 -10.02 -4.87 -11.60
N ALA A 93 -10.26 -3.67 -11.08
CA ALA A 93 -9.30 -2.57 -11.24
C ALA A 93 -7.97 -2.86 -10.52
N ALA A 94 -8.01 -3.56 -9.38
CA ALA A 94 -6.79 -3.96 -8.67
C ALA A 94 -6.00 -5.02 -9.46
N ALA A 95 -6.70 -6.00 -10.05
CA ALA A 95 -6.09 -7.03 -10.88
C ALA A 95 -5.53 -6.46 -12.20
N GLU A 96 -6.28 -5.59 -12.87
CA GLU A 96 -5.83 -4.90 -14.08
C GLU A 96 -4.58 -4.04 -13.81
N HIS A 97 -4.58 -3.29 -12.71
CA HIS A 97 -3.41 -2.52 -12.29
C HIS A 97 -2.20 -3.42 -12.05
N LEU A 98 -2.35 -4.52 -11.30
CA LEU A 98 -1.25 -5.46 -11.06
C LEU A 98 -0.68 -6.04 -12.36
N MET A 99 -1.54 -6.39 -13.32
CA MET A 99 -1.11 -6.90 -14.63
C MET A 99 -0.34 -5.84 -15.42
N GLN A 100 -0.80 -4.58 -15.42
CA GLN A 100 -0.08 -3.47 -16.05
C GLN A 100 1.30 -3.26 -15.42
N VAL A 101 1.37 -3.30 -14.08
CA VAL A 101 2.63 -3.18 -13.34
C VAL A 101 3.58 -4.32 -13.65
N ALA A 102 3.09 -5.56 -13.74
CA ALA A 102 3.90 -6.73 -14.07
C ALA A 102 4.40 -6.72 -15.53
N SER A 103 3.64 -6.14 -16.46
CA SER A 103 4.00 -6.08 -17.89
C SER A 103 4.93 -4.91 -18.27
N GLY A 104 5.14 -3.95 -17.37
CA GLY A 104 6.01 -2.78 -17.59
C GLY A 104 5.24 -1.52 -17.94
#